data_AF-A0A8T3A792-F1
#
_entry.id   AF-A0A8T3A792-F1
#
_cell.length_a   1.000
_cell.length_b   1.000
_cell.length_c   1.000
_cell.angle_alpha   90.00
_cell.angle_beta   90.00
_cell.angle_gamma   90.00
#
_symmetry.space_group_name_H-M   'P 1'
#
loop_
_entity.id
_entity.type
_entity.pdbx_description
1 polymer ?
#
loop_
_entity_poly.entity_id
_entity_poly.type
_entity_poly.pdbx_seq_one_letter_code
_entity_poly.pdbx_strand_id
1 'polypeptide(L)'
;MVRFSVSEEGIWTVKNSVETHNHELAKPDDQYLLRSSRHITEENASILKSMANARIRTINAFSYLSDEVGGVKNPGFTKRDAYNYIQKERRAKIENGDNNSLIELFKNRSAEDHLFS
;
A
#
# COMPACT_ATOMS: atom_id res chain seq x y z
N MET A 1 -15.30 5.77 21.70
CA MET A 1 -14.21 6.79 21.71
C MET A 1 -13.36 6.60 22.95
N VAL A 2 -12.04 6.47 22.82
CA VAL A 2 -11.11 6.41 23.97
C VAL A 2 -10.39 7.75 24.08
N ARG A 3 -10.38 8.34 25.29
CA ARG A 3 -9.64 9.56 25.61
C ARG A 3 -8.46 9.22 26.48
N PHE A 4 -7.28 9.69 26.08
CA PHE A 4 -6.04 9.51 26.81
C PHE A 4 -5.65 10.79 27.53
N SER A 5 -4.90 10.66 28.61
CA SER A 5 -4.16 11.73 29.28
C SER A 5 -2.70 11.33 29.41
N VAL A 6 -1.80 12.31 29.40
CA VAL A 6 -0.36 12.11 29.59
C VAL A 6 0.03 12.87 30.85
N SER A 7 0.72 12.20 31.78
CA SER A 7 1.26 12.85 32.99
C SER A 7 2.48 13.72 32.67
N GLU A 8 2.92 14.54 33.62
CA GLU A 8 4.19 15.30 33.51
C GLU A 8 5.41 14.37 33.35
N GLU A 9 5.31 13.14 33.85
CA GLU A 9 6.33 12.08 33.71
C GLU A 9 6.22 11.33 32.36
N GLY A 10 5.29 11.71 31.48
CA GLY A 10 5.12 11.10 30.15
C GLY A 10 4.31 9.80 30.14
N ILE A 11 3.63 9.45 31.24
CA ILE A 11 2.86 8.21 31.35
C ILE A 11 1.48 8.40 30.72
N TRP A 12 1.15 7.53 29.75
CA TRP A 12 -0.15 7.51 29.08
C TRP A 12 -1.18 6.74 29.93
N THR A 13 -2.31 7.39 30.20
CA THR A 13 -3.44 6.80 30.95
C THR A 13 -4.74 6.95 30.17
N VAL A 14 -5.62 5.96 30.27
CA VAL A 14 -6.97 6.03 29.71
C VAL A 14 -7.85 6.80 30.69
N LYS A 15 -8.32 7.99 30.27
CA LYS A 15 -9.17 8.85 31.08
C LYS A 15 -10.65 8.53 30.93
N ASN A 16 -11.07 8.12 29.74
CA ASN A 16 -12.46 7.76 29.45
C ASN A 16 -12.53 6.79 28.26
N SER A 17 -13.38 5.76 28.36
CA SER A 17 -13.72 4.85 27.28
C SER A 17 -15.24 4.84 27.09
N VAL A 18 -15.71 5.42 25.98
CA VAL A 18 -17.11 5.33 25.56
C VAL A 18 -17.25 4.16 24.60
N GLU A 19 -17.93 3.11 25.04
CA GLU A 19 -18.19 1.89 24.28
C GLU A 19 -19.49 1.94 23.48
N THR A 20 -20.39 2.87 23.79
CA THR A 20 -21.63 3.05 23.04
C THR A 20 -21.35 3.71 21.68
N HIS A 21 -21.88 3.12 20.62
CA HIS A 21 -21.78 3.61 19.25
C HIS A 21 -23.17 4.00 18.73
N ASN A 22 -23.22 4.95 17.79
CA ASN A 22 -24.45 5.35 17.08
C ASN A 22 -24.67 4.55 15.79
N HIS A 23 -23.89 3.50 15.56
CA HIS A 23 -23.95 2.61 14.42
C HIS A 23 -23.47 1.21 14.84
N GLU A 24 -23.78 0.20 14.03
CA GLU A 24 -23.26 -1.15 14.24
C GLU A 24 -21.74 -1.20 14.03
N LEU A 25 -21.06 -2.04 14.81
CA LEU A 25 -19.64 -2.32 14.59
C LEU A 25 -19.42 -3.07 13.29
N ALA A 26 -18.21 -2.95 12.73
CA ALA A 26 -17.84 -3.67 11.53
C ALA A 26 -17.95 -5.19 11.76
N LYS A 27 -18.54 -5.89 10.79
CA LYS A 27 -18.66 -7.35 10.83
C LYS A 27 -17.26 -7.97 10.68
N PRO A 28 -17.03 -9.19 11.20
CA PRO A 28 -15.77 -9.91 10.99
C PRO A 28 -15.41 -10.02 9.50
N ASP A 29 -16.43 -10.25 8.66
CA ASP A 29 -16.29 -10.33 7.20
C ASP A 29 -15.84 -9.05 6.52
N ASP A 30 -15.94 -7.90 7.19
CA ASP A 30 -15.57 -6.57 6.71
C ASP A 30 -14.27 -6.07 7.36
N GLN A 31 -13.64 -6.88 8.24
CA GLN A 31 -12.45 -6.49 8.97
C GLN A 31 -11.30 -6.08 8.03
N TYR A 32 -11.17 -6.76 6.88
CA TYR A 32 -10.18 -6.46 5.85
C TYR A 32 -10.35 -5.08 5.20
N LEU A 33 -11.49 -4.40 5.40
CA LEU A 33 -11.73 -3.03 4.94
C LEU A 33 -11.26 -1.98 5.96
N LEU A 34 -11.14 -2.35 7.23
CA LEU A 34 -10.68 -1.46 8.29
C LEU A 34 -9.22 -1.11 8.08
N ARG A 35 -8.90 0.19 8.07
CA ARG A 35 -7.53 0.67 7.86
C ARG A 35 -6.52 0.08 8.85
N SER A 36 -6.92 -0.10 10.11
CA SER A 36 -6.08 -0.68 11.17
C SER A 36 -5.74 -2.15 10.93
N SER A 37 -6.55 -2.86 10.13
CA SER A 37 -6.36 -4.27 9.80
C SER A 37 -5.67 -4.46 8.45
N ARG A 38 -5.39 -3.37 7.71
CA ARG A 38 -4.78 -3.43 6.38
C ARG A 38 -3.27 -3.23 6.46
N HIS A 39 -2.52 -4.22 6.00
CA HIS A 39 -1.07 -4.20 5.94
C HIS A 39 -0.59 -5.01 4.73
N ILE A 40 0.33 -4.44 3.94
CA ILE A 40 1.02 -5.17 2.87
C ILE A 40 2.29 -5.75 3.47
N THR A 41 2.34 -7.07 3.58
CA THR A 41 3.54 -7.79 4.04
C THR A 41 4.69 -7.63 3.04
N GLU A 42 5.92 -7.88 3.48
CA GLU A 42 7.11 -7.75 2.62
C GLU A 42 7.08 -8.73 1.44
N GLU A 43 6.56 -9.94 1.64
CA GLU A 43 6.41 -10.97 0.61
C GLU A 43 5.43 -10.51 -0.48
N ASN A 44 4.24 -10.04 -0.07
CA ASN A 44 3.23 -9.52 -0.98
C ASN A 44 3.73 -8.26 -1.71
N ALA A 45 4.45 -7.39 -1.02
CA ALA A 45 5.13 -6.24 -1.61
C ALA A 45 6.15 -6.65 -2.70
N SER A 46 6.96 -7.68 -2.44
CA SER A 46 7.93 -8.21 -3.38
C SER A 46 7.26 -8.78 -4.65
N ILE A 47 6.16 -9.52 -4.49
CA ILE A 47 5.38 -10.04 -5.61
C ILE A 47 4.77 -8.91 -6.44
N LEU A 48 4.14 -7.93 -5.78
CA LEU A 48 3.57 -6.75 -6.45
C LEU A 48 4.65 -6.01 -7.26
N LYS A 49 5.84 -5.80 -6.68
CA LYS A 49 6.99 -5.19 -7.36
C LYS A 49 7.45 -5.99 -8.57
N SER A 50 7.63 -7.29 -8.39
CA SER A 50 8.13 -8.18 -9.45
C SER A 50 7.18 -8.20 -10.65
N MET A 51 5.88 -8.34 -10.39
CA MET A 51 4.85 -8.28 -11.43
C MET A 51 4.77 -6.90 -12.10
N ALA A 52 4.87 -5.82 -11.33
CA ALA A 52 4.89 -4.46 -11.90
C ALA A 52 6.11 -4.23 -12.80
N ASN A 53 7.29 -4.76 -12.44
CA ASN A 53 8.50 -4.70 -13.25
C ASN A 53 8.36 -5.53 -14.54
N ALA A 54 7.66 -6.67 -14.47
CA ALA A 54 7.25 -7.47 -15.64
C ALA A 54 6.11 -6.84 -16.47
N ARG A 55 5.76 -5.58 -16.21
CA ARG A 55 4.69 -4.82 -16.88
C ARG A 55 3.29 -5.41 -16.71
N ILE A 56 3.10 -6.29 -15.73
CA ILE A 56 1.78 -6.81 -15.37
C ILE A 56 1.00 -5.70 -14.64
N ARG A 57 -0.27 -5.54 -14.98
CA ARG A 57 -1.14 -4.53 -14.36
C ARG A 57 -1.30 -4.84 -12.87
N THR A 58 -1.25 -3.81 -12.01
CA THR A 58 -1.41 -3.97 -10.55
C THR A 58 -2.70 -4.68 -10.15
N ILE A 59 -3.78 -4.51 -10.92
CA ILE A 59 -5.03 -5.25 -10.70
C ILE A 59 -4.83 -6.75 -10.89
N ASN A 60 -4.10 -7.19 -11.91
CA ASN A 60 -3.85 -8.62 -12.15
C ASN A 60 -2.95 -9.19 -11.06
N ALA A 61 -1.97 -8.42 -10.60
CA ALA A 61 -1.11 -8.82 -9.48
C ALA A 61 -1.90 -8.95 -8.17
N PHE A 62 -2.82 -8.03 -7.89
CA PHE A 62 -3.72 -8.12 -6.75
C PHE A 62 -4.68 -9.32 -6.86
N SER A 63 -5.24 -9.57 -8.06
CA SER A 63 -6.09 -10.74 -8.30
C SER A 63 -5.34 -12.03 -8.05
N TYR A 64 -4.13 -12.18 -8.61
CA TYR A 64 -3.26 -13.32 -8.32
C TYR A 64 -3.05 -13.54 -6.81
N LEU A 65 -2.62 -12.49 -6.09
CA LEU A 65 -2.39 -12.59 -4.65
C LEU A 65 -3.66 -12.95 -3.87
N SER A 66 -4.81 -12.43 -4.31
CA SER A 66 -6.10 -12.73 -3.68
C SER A 66 -6.52 -14.18 -3.95
N ASP A 67 -6.34 -14.66 -5.17
CA ASP A 67 -6.72 -16.02 -5.58
C ASP A 67 -5.88 -17.06 -4.83
N GLU A 68 -4.58 -16.81 -4.67
CA GLU A 68 -3.64 -17.67 -3.92
C GLU A 68 -4.07 -17.88 -2.46
N VAL A 69 -4.68 -16.88 -1.83
CA VAL A 69 -5.15 -16.93 -0.44
C VAL A 69 -6.65 -17.21 -0.33
N GLY A 70 -7.31 -17.61 -1.41
CA GLY A 70 -8.73 -18.01 -1.39
C GLY A 70 -9.73 -16.85 -1.35
N GLY A 71 -9.33 -15.66 -1.81
CA GLY A 71 -10.24 -14.55 -2.07
C GLY A 71 -9.72 -13.19 -1.60
N VAL A 72 -10.39 -12.12 -2.09
CA VAL A 72 -9.99 -10.72 -1.92
C VAL A 72 -9.98 -10.21 -0.47
N LYS A 73 -10.55 -10.97 0.48
CA LYS A 73 -10.63 -10.62 1.90
C LYS A 73 -9.39 -11.06 2.69
N ASN A 74 -8.70 -12.09 2.20
CA ASN A 74 -7.63 -12.77 2.92
C ASN A 74 -6.21 -12.20 2.77
N PRO A 75 -5.83 -11.42 1.72
CA PRO A 75 -4.44 -11.00 1.56
C PRO A 75 -3.99 -9.93 2.58
N GLY A 76 -4.92 -9.42 3.41
CA GLY A 76 -4.61 -8.42 4.43
C GLY A 76 -4.52 -6.99 3.91
N PHE A 77 -4.83 -6.74 2.65
CA PHE A 77 -4.89 -5.40 2.05
C PHE A 77 -5.88 -5.36 0.89
N THR A 78 -6.29 -4.16 0.48
CA THR A 78 -7.23 -3.99 -0.62
C THR A 78 -6.51 -3.76 -1.95
N LYS A 79 -7.25 -3.94 -3.06
CA LYS A 79 -6.83 -3.49 -4.39
C LYS A 79 -6.27 -2.05 -4.36
N ARG A 80 -6.93 -1.14 -3.66
CA ARG A 80 -6.50 0.27 -3.58
C ARG A 80 -5.14 0.41 -2.90
N ASP A 81 -4.87 -0.38 -1.88
CA ASP A 81 -3.58 -0.37 -1.19
C ASP A 81 -2.46 -0.87 -2.12
N ALA A 82 -2.72 -1.91 -2.92
CA ALA A 82 -1.78 -2.39 -3.94
C ALA A 82 -1.43 -1.30 -4.96
N TYR A 83 -2.45 -0.56 -5.45
CA TYR A 83 -2.23 0.58 -6.34
C TYR A 83 -1.41 1.67 -5.66
N ASN A 84 -1.78 2.08 -4.44
CA ASN A 84 -1.07 3.12 -3.70
C ASN A 84 0.40 2.73 -3.47
N TYR A 85 0.67 1.48 -3.15
CA TYR A 85 2.01 0.93 -2.96
C TYR A 85 2.85 1.05 -4.24
N ILE A 86 2.36 0.53 -5.36
CA ILE A 86 3.08 0.60 -6.64
C ILE A 86 3.28 2.05 -7.11
N GLN A 87 2.30 2.92 -6.89
CA GLN A 87 2.44 4.34 -7.25
C GLN A 87 3.48 5.04 -6.36
N LYS A 88 3.56 4.71 -5.06
CA LYS A 88 4.61 5.20 -4.17
C LYS A 88 6.00 4.76 -4.67
N GLU A 89 6.15 3.49 -5.03
CA GLU A 89 7.41 2.94 -5.57
C GLU A 89 7.82 3.63 -6.88
N ARG A 90 6.87 3.88 -7.77
CA ARG A 90 7.13 4.63 -9.01
C ARG A 90 7.57 6.06 -8.73
N ARG A 91 6.91 6.76 -7.81
CA ARG A 91 7.29 8.12 -7.44
C ARG A 91 8.66 8.16 -6.78
N ALA A 92 9.00 7.22 -5.91
CA ALA A 92 10.32 7.16 -5.28
C ALA A 92 11.46 7.02 -6.31
N LYS A 93 11.23 6.32 -7.43
CA LYS A 93 12.19 6.25 -8.54
C LYS A 93 12.35 7.58 -9.29
N ILE A 94 11.35 8.45 -9.23
CA ILE A 94 11.32 9.76 -9.93
C ILE A 94 11.82 10.88 -8.99
N GLU A 95 11.41 10.89 -7.72
CA GLU A 95 11.76 11.93 -6.73
C GLU A 95 13.25 11.96 -6.38
N ASN A 96 13.98 10.85 -6.58
CA ASN A 96 15.45 10.86 -6.47
C ASN A 96 16.15 11.49 -7.69
N GLY A 97 15.40 11.96 -8.68
CA GLY A 97 15.94 12.56 -9.90
C GLY A 97 15.79 14.07 -9.92
N ASP A 98 16.92 14.77 -9.86
CA ASP A 98 17.04 16.11 -10.43
C ASP A 98 16.62 16.06 -11.91
N ASN A 99 16.23 17.17 -12.54
CA ASN A 99 15.82 17.21 -13.95
C ASN A 99 16.85 16.53 -14.88
N ASN A 100 18.13 16.57 -14.49
CA ASN A 100 19.23 15.89 -15.15
C ASN A 100 19.09 14.36 -15.17
N SER A 101 18.58 13.75 -14.10
CA SER A 101 18.34 12.30 -14.01
C SER A 101 17.20 11.86 -14.93
N LEU A 102 16.18 12.70 -15.14
CA LEU A 102 15.15 12.45 -16.15
C LEU A 102 15.74 12.52 -17.57
N ILE A 103 16.60 13.51 -17.86
CA ILE A 103 17.28 13.62 -19.16
C ILE A 103 18.16 12.39 -19.42
N GLU A 104 18.92 11.93 -18.43
CA GLU A 104 19.77 10.73 -18.55
C GLU A 104 18.94 9.46 -18.75
N LEU A 105 17.83 9.32 -18.01
CA LEU A 105 16.89 8.21 -18.20
C LEU A 105 16.37 8.17 -19.64
N PHE A 106 15.95 9.31 -20.20
CA PHE A 106 15.47 9.38 -21.58
C PHE A 106 16.57 9.09 -22.61
N LYS A 107 17.80 9.56 -22.38
CA LYS A 107 18.96 9.24 -23.25
C LYS A 107 19.25 7.75 -23.25
N ASN A 108 19.33 7.11 -22.08
CA ASN A 108 19.56 5.67 -21.98
C ASN A 108 18.44 4.88 -22.65
N ARG A 109 17.18 5.31 -22.46
CA ARG A 109 16.02 4.71 -23.13
C ARG A 109 16.10 4.82 -24.65
N SER A 110 16.54 5.96 -25.18
CA SER A 110 16.72 6.16 -26.63
C SER A 110 17.84 5.33 -27.23
N ALA A 111 18.87 4.99 -26.45
CA ALA A 111 19.97 4.14 -26.88
C ALA A 111 19.59 2.65 -26.89
N GLU A 112 18.71 2.21 -25.98
CA GLU A 112 18.27 0.82 -25.86
C GLU A 112 17.08 0.47 -26.79
N ASP A 113 16.29 1.47 -27.19
CA ASP A 113 15.02 1.26 -27.89
C ASP A 113 15.08 1.91 -29.29
N HIS A 114 15.38 1.10 -30.32
CA HIS A 114 15.52 1.52 -31.72
C HIS A 114 14.26 2.18 -32.32
N LEU A 115 13.12 2.14 -31.61
CA LEU A 115 11.86 2.80 -31.97
C LEU A 115 11.83 4.31 -31.69
N PHE A 116 12.87 4.86 -31.04
CA PHE A 116 13.00 6.29 -30.75
C PHE A 116 14.06 7.00 -31.61
N SER A 117 14.58 6.34 -32.65
CA SER A 117 15.44 6.98 -33.66
C SER A 117 14.67 7.87 -34.64
#